data_AF-I8I8E0-F1
#
_entry.id   AF-I8I8E0-F1
#
_cell.length_a   1.000
_cell.length_b   1.000
_cell.length_c   1.000
_cell.angle_alpha   90.00
_cell.angle_beta   90.00
_cell.angle_gamma   90.00
#
_symmetry.space_group_name_H-M   'P 1'
#
loop_
_entity.id
_entity.type
_entity.pdbx_description
1 polymer ?
#
loop_
_entity_poly.entity_id
_entity_poly.type
_entity_poly.pdbx_seq_one_letter_code
_entity_poly.pdbx_strand_id
1 'polypeptide(L)'
;MSDLSPILTDFYADHNNHRWLVSHDPVLCCTILMISSRYHLLPGAGGGSRNFFIHHRLWQHCQQLVMRLMFGQEKSSQSKVRNIGTIEALMLMSEWHPRSLHFPPESDGWDFDLTSVPPEPQELEDSSSTNRWLEDMIEPARRSDQMSWMLLGSALSLAHELGIFELDEKKLGYASGYEGFISGEQIKLRRQRVQRLLYVYINQLAWRIGCVSLMPQSLNHAILGRRATKELNQTGDEWLIFMDSWMDLTKLAKSVTDMFFPTVSFARQQLHSGRYIELLDHFRPILDKWKEEHLQVRCM
;
A
#
# COMPACT_ATOMS: atom_id res chain seq x y z
N MET A 1 0.17 18.27 -7.44
CA MET A 1 0.20 16.94 -6.79
C MET A 1 -1.22 16.60 -6.37
N SER A 2 -1.66 15.36 -6.54
CA SER A 2 -2.90 14.90 -5.90
C SER A 2 -2.74 14.98 -4.39
N ASP A 3 -3.52 15.84 -3.72
CA ASP A 3 -3.38 16.11 -2.28
C ASP A 3 -3.72 14.89 -1.39
N LEU A 4 -4.37 13.87 -1.97
CA LEU A 4 -4.94 12.75 -1.22
C LEU A 4 -4.11 11.46 -1.28
N SER A 5 -3.32 11.22 -2.33
CA SER A 5 -2.46 10.04 -2.40
C SER A 5 -1.30 10.22 -3.39
N PRO A 6 -0.07 9.81 -3.02
CA PRO A 6 1.10 9.92 -3.88
C PRO A 6 1.17 8.78 -4.93
N ILE A 7 0.19 7.87 -4.98
CA ILE A 7 0.26 6.68 -5.83
C ILE A 7 0.07 7.02 -7.32
N LEU A 8 -0.93 7.84 -7.64
CA LEU A 8 -1.31 8.14 -9.02
C LEU A 8 -0.55 9.33 -9.61
N THR A 9 -0.38 9.30 -10.92
CA THR A 9 0.08 10.44 -11.72
C THR A 9 -1.10 11.33 -12.10
N ASP A 10 -0.82 12.59 -12.46
CA ASP A 10 -1.84 13.54 -12.93
C ASP A 10 -2.35 13.20 -14.36
N PHE A 11 -1.85 12.13 -14.99
CA PHE A 11 -2.23 11.72 -16.35
C PHE A 11 -3.75 11.51 -16.49
N TYR A 12 -4.39 10.87 -15.50
CA TYR A 12 -5.84 10.62 -15.53
C TYR A 12 -6.68 11.77 -14.94
N ALA A 13 -6.06 12.87 -14.52
CA ALA A 13 -6.79 14.08 -14.14
C ALA A 13 -7.42 14.76 -15.37
N ASP A 14 -6.80 14.61 -16.54
CA ASP A 14 -7.40 15.03 -17.81
C ASP A 14 -8.47 14.02 -18.27
N HIS A 15 -9.68 14.53 -18.49
CA HIS A 15 -10.84 13.77 -18.95
C HIS A 15 -10.61 13.11 -20.32
N ASN A 16 -9.75 13.68 -21.16
CA ASN A 16 -9.41 13.10 -22.47
C ASN A 16 -8.75 11.71 -22.34
N ASN A 17 -8.10 11.45 -21.20
CA ASN A 17 -7.39 10.21 -20.93
C ASN A 17 -8.27 9.14 -20.27
N HIS A 18 -9.50 9.47 -19.87
CA HIS A 18 -10.39 8.52 -19.17
C HIS A 18 -10.76 7.32 -20.03
N ARG A 19 -10.83 7.48 -21.36
CA ARG A 19 -11.06 6.34 -22.27
C ARG A 19 -9.98 5.27 -22.11
N TRP A 20 -8.74 5.68 -21.86
CA TRP A 20 -7.61 4.77 -21.66
C TRP A 20 -7.66 4.10 -20.29
N LEU A 21 -8.05 4.85 -19.25
CA LEU A 21 -8.28 4.31 -17.92
C LEU A 21 -9.32 3.17 -17.95
N VAL A 22 -10.44 3.37 -18.64
CA VAL A 22 -11.52 2.38 -18.72
C VAL A 22 -11.12 1.15 -19.55
N SER A 23 -10.42 1.36 -20.67
CA SER A 23 -10.12 0.29 -21.63
C SER A 23 -8.86 -0.52 -21.30
N HIS A 24 -7.84 0.12 -20.72
CA HIS A 24 -6.53 -0.49 -20.51
C HIS A 24 -6.20 -0.72 -19.04
N ASP A 25 -6.73 0.11 -18.13
CA ASP A 25 -6.50 0.02 -16.68
C ASP A 25 -7.83 -0.22 -15.92
N PRO A 26 -8.64 -1.26 -16.25
CA PRO A 26 -10.00 -1.42 -15.71
C PRO A 26 -10.01 -1.66 -14.19
N VAL A 27 -9.00 -2.35 -13.65
CA VAL A 27 -8.88 -2.54 -12.20
C VAL A 27 -8.67 -1.21 -11.50
N LEU A 28 -7.77 -0.38 -12.03
CA LEU A 28 -7.50 0.94 -11.49
C LEU A 28 -8.74 1.85 -11.59
N CYS A 29 -9.42 1.83 -12.72
CA CYS A 29 -10.67 2.55 -12.92
C CYS A 29 -11.70 2.16 -11.85
N CYS A 30 -11.93 0.86 -11.65
CA CYS A 30 -12.89 0.37 -10.66
C CYS A 30 -12.49 0.79 -9.24
N THR A 31 -11.20 0.71 -8.89
CA THR A 31 -10.69 1.14 -7.58
C THR A 31 -10.86 2.64 -7.35
N ILE A 32 -10.56 3.48 -8.35
CA ILE A 32 -10.76 4.94 -8.24
C ILE A 32 -12.24 5.26 -8.02
N LEU A 33 -13.16 4.62 -8.77
CA LEU A 33 -14.59 4.81 -8.60
C LEU A 33 -15.09 4.28 -7.23
N MET A 34 -14.54 3.16 -6.77
CA MET A 34 -14.85 2.58 -5.46
C MET A 34 -14.47 3.56 -4.33
N ILE A 35 -13.26 4.13 -4.39
CA ILE A 35 -12.80 5.13 -3.41
C ILE A 35 -13.63 6.42 -3.53
N SER A 36 -13.85 6.91 -4.75
CA SER A 36 -14.58 8.15 -5.00
C SER A 36 -16.03 8.06 -4.51
N SER A 37 -16.72 6.95 -4.76
CA SER A 37 -18.10 6.73 -4.29
C SER A 37 -18.23 6.69 -2.76
N ARG A 38 -17.14 6.44 -2.03
CA ARG A 38 -17.12 6.53 -0.57
C ARG A 38 -17.15 7.97 -0.07
N TYR A 39 -16.36 8.85 -0.70
CA TYR A 39 -16.14 10.21 -0.23
C TYR A 39 -17.00 11.25 -0.94
N HIS A 40 -17.55 10.91 -2.10
CA HIS A 40 -18.46 11.77 -2.84
C HIS A 40 -19.92 11.49 -2.44
N LEU A 41 -20.60 12.53 -1.96
CA LEU A 41 -22.05 12.49 -1.73
C LEU A 41 -22.76 12.84 -3.03
N LEU A 42 -23.50 11.88 -3.57
CA LEU A 42 -24.26 12.09 -4.80
C LEU A 42 -25.38 13.11 -4.57
N PRO A 43 -25.58 14.07 -5.48
CA PRO A 43 -26.66 15.05 -5.34
C PRO A 43 -28.05 14.40 -5.48
N GLY A 44 -29.04 14.98 -4.80
CA GLY A 44 -30.44 14.58 -4.86
C GLY A 44 -30.89 13.61 -3.76
N ALA A 45 -32.19 13.30 -3.76
CA ALA A 45 -32.81 12.41 -2.76
C ALA A 45 -32.13 11.03 -2.72
N GLY A 46 -31.84 10.53 -1.52
CA GLY A 46 -31.15 9.25 -1.34
C GLY A 46 -29.70 9.24 -1.86
N GLY A 47 -29.04 10.39 -1.97
CA GLY A 47 -27.63 10.48 -2.36
C GLY A 47 -26.70 9.62 -1.50
N GLY A 48 -26.90 9.66 -0.18
CA GLY A 48 -26.12 8.86 0.78
C GLY A 48 -26.38 7.35 0.72
N SER A 49 -27.61 6.90 0.45
CA SER A 49 -27.87 5.46 0.29
C SER A 49 -27.33 4.93 -1.04
N ARG A 50 -27.46 5.72 -2.12
CA ARG A 50 -26.92 5.38 -3.44
C ARG A 50 -25.41 5.27 -3.43
N ASN A 51 -24.70 6.20 -2.78
CA ASN A 51 -23.24 6.14 -2.72
C ASN A 51 -22.74 4.89 -1.98
N PHE A 52 -23.44 4.47 -0.91
CA PHE A 52 -23.14 3.26 -0.17
C PHE A 52 -23.33 2.02 -1.04
N PHE A 53 -24.45 1.95 -1.77
CA PHE A 53 -24.73 0.84 -2.68
C PHE A 53 -23.71 0.75 -3.81
N ILE A 54 -23.34 1.88 -4.42
CA ILE A 54 -22.33 1.94 -5.49
C ILE A 54 -20.97 1.48 -4.95
N HIS A 55 -20.54 2.00 -3.81
CA HIS A 55 -19.29 1.59 -3.17
C HIS A 55 -19.25 0.08 -2.91
N HIS A 56 -20.33 -0.48 -2.34
CA HIS A 56 -20.42 -1.91 -2.05
C HIS A 56 -20.35 -2.76 -3.33
N ARG A 57 -21.08 -2.38 -4.39
CA ARG A 57 -21.03 -3.09 -5.69
C ARG A 57 -19.65 -3.02 -6.34
N LEU A 58 -19.00 -1.86 -6.29
CA LEU A 58 -17.66 -1.70 -6.83
C LEU A 58 -16.63 -2.49 -6.02
N TRP A 59 -16.77 -2.53 -4.69
CA TRP A 59 -15.92 -3.35 -3.83
C TRP A 59 -16.04 -4.85 -4.17
N GLN A 60 -17.26 -5.38 -4.30
CA GLN A 60 -17.50 -6.76 -4.73
C GLN A 60 -16.83 -7.06 -6.08
N HIS A 61 -16.91 -6.12 -7.02
CA HIS A 61 -16.24 -6.27 -8.31
C HIS A 61 -14.71 -6.23 -8.19
N CYS A 62 -14.15 -5.31 -7.41
CA CYS A 62 -12.71 -5.25 -7.12
C CYS A 62 -12.22 -6.57 -6.49
N GLN A 63 -12.95 -7.17 -5.56
CA GLN A 63 -12.62 -8.48 -4.98
C GLN A 63 -12.54 -9.57 -6.06
N GLN A 64 -13.50 -9.62 -6.98
CA GLN A 64 -13.48 -10.56 -8.10
C GLN A 64 -12.27 -10.33 -9.02
N LEU A 65 -11.93 -9.08 -9.31
CA LEU A 65 -10.75 -8.73 -10.12
C LEU A 65 -9.44 -9.16 -9.43
N VAL A 66 -9.33 -8.96 -8.12
CA VAL A 66 -8.19 -9.42 -7.32
C VAL A 66 -8.11 -10.95 -7.34
N MET A 67 -9.22 -11.66 -7.12
CA MET A 67 -9.23 -13.13 -7.20
C MET A 67 -8.83 -13.64 -8.59
N ARG A 68 -9.30 -12.99 -9.66
CA ARG A 68 -8.90 -13.33 -11.03
C ARG A 68 -7.41 -13.13 -11.26
N LEU A 69 -6.83 -12.05 -10.73
CA LEU A 69 -5.39 -11.81 -10.75
C LEU A 69 -4.65 -12.94 -10.02
N MET A 70 -5.07 -13.26 -8.79
CA MET A 70 -4.43 -14.27 -7.94
C MET A 70 -4.45 -15.67 -8.56
N PHE A 71 -5.56 -16.06 -9.17
CA PHE A 71 -5.69 -17.36 -9.84
C PHE A 71 -5.19 -17.36 -11.29
N GLY A 72 -4.68 -16.22 -11.79
CA GLY A 72 -4.25 -16.09 -13.19
C GLY A 72 -5.36 -16.35 -14.21
N GLN A 73 -6.62 -16.09 -13.85
CA GLN A 73 -7.80 -16.35 -14.67
C GLN A 73 -8.06 -15.21 -15.68
N GLU A 74 -7.03 -14.89 -16.46
CA GLU A 74 -7.14 -13.94 -17.55
C GLU A 74 -7.76 -14.60 -18.78
N LYS A 75 -8.79 -13.98 -19.34
CA LYS A 75 -9.33 -14.39 -20.63
C LYS A 75 -8.53 -13.67 -21.71
N SER A 76 -7.99 -14.41 -22.68
CA SER A 76 -7.24 -13.86 -23.82
C SER A 76 -8.00 -12.77 -24.60
N SER A 77 -9.33 -12.76 -24.52
CA SER A 77 -10.23 -11.81 -25.18
C SER A 77 -10.61 -10.56 -24.37
N GLN A 78 -10.17 -10.43 -23.12
CA GLN A 78 -10.51 -9.28 -22.25
C GLN A 78 -9.26 -8.44 -21.92
N SER A 79 -9.48 -7.19 -21.50
CA SER A 79 -8.42 -6.28 -21.03
C SER A 79 -7.47 -7.01 -20.08
N LYS A 80 -6.17 -6.90 -20.35
CA LYS A 80 -5.11 -7.50 -19.53
C LYS A 80 -5.22 -6.94 -18.11
N VAL A 81 -5.38 -7.82 -17.13
CA VAL A 81 -5.43 -7.48 -15.70
C VAL A 81 -4.00 -7.35 -15.17
N ARG A 82 -3.02 -7.97 -15.83
CA ARG A 82 -1.59 -7.89 -15.52
C ARG A 82 -0.93 -6.66 -16.16
N ASN A 83 -1.09 -5.51 -15.52
CA ASN A 83 -0.48 -4.26 -15.95
C ASN A 83 -0.08 -3.38 -14.76
N ILE A 84 0.57 -2.24 -15.03
CA ILE A 84 1.04 -1.30 -14.00
C ILE A 84 -0.15 -0.69 -13.25
N GLY A 85 -1.25 -0.40 -13.94
CA GLY A 85 -2.47 0.12 -13.33
C GLY A 85 -3.05 -0.80 -12.26
N THR A 86 -2.96 -2.11 -12.43
CA THR A 86 -3.38 -3.07 -11.41
C THR A 86 -2.50 -3.02 -10.17
N ILE A 87 -1.19 -2.79 -10.32
CA ILE A 87 -0.29 -2.59 -9.17
C ILE A 87 -0.69 -1.33 -8.42
N GLU A 88 -0.88 -0.21 -9.13
CA GLU A 88 -1.36 1.05 -8.54
C GLU A 88 -2.73 0.86 -7.86
N ALA A 89 -3.63 0.05 -8.44
CA ALA A 89 -4.94 -0.26 -7.87
C ALA A 89 -4.83 -1.07 -6.57
N LEU A 90 -3.96 -2.08 -6.51
CA LEU A 90 -3.71 -2.87 -5.30
C LEU A 90 -3.13 -1.99 -4.19
N MET A 91 -2.20 -1.10 -4.54
CA MET A 91 -1.64 -0.13 -3.60
C MET A 91 -2.71 0.83 -3.07
N LEU A 92 -3.56 1.36 -3.95
CA LEU A 92 -4.68 2.23 -3.54
C LEU A 92 -5.64 1.51 -2.60
N MET A 93 -5.97 0.24 -2.86
CA MET A 93 -6.83 -0.55 -1.96
C MET A 93 -6.17 -0.83 -0.60
N SER A 94 -4.83 -0.89 -0.54
CA SER A 94 -4.08 -1.05 0.71
C SER A 94 -3.98 0.25 1.53
N GLU A 95 -4.14 1.41 0.90
CA GLU A 95 -4.17 2.71 1.59
C GLU A 95 -5.61 3.08 1.98
N TRP A 96 -6.57 2.81 1.09
CA TRP A 96 -7.97 3.19 1.20
C TRP A 96 -8.87 1.99 1.48
N HIS A 97 -8.85 1.56 2.74
CA HIS A 97 -9.56 0.37 3.23
C HIS A 97 -11.09 0.44 3.00
N PRO A 98 -11.72 -0.47 2.24
CA PRO A 98 -13.17 -0.49 2.00
C PRO A 98 -14.01 -0.53 3.28
N ARG A 99 -15.24 0.02 3.22
CA ARG A 99 -16.14 0.06 4.38
C ARG A 99 -16.46 -1.33 4.95
N SER A 100 -16.53 -2.34 4.08
CA SER A 100 -16.84 -3.72 4.46
C SER A 100 -15.83 -4.33 5.44
N LEU A 101 -14.60 -3.82 5.54
CA LEU A 101 -13.61 -4.33 6.50
C LEU A 101 -13.89 -3.92 7.95
N HIS A 102 -14.72 -2.88 8.16
CA HIS A 102 -15.12 -2.46 9.50
C HIS A 102 -16.09 -3.44 10.16
N PHE A 103 -16.73 -4.29 9.37
CA PHE A 103 -17.68 -5.27 9.83
C PHE A 103 -17.08 -6.68 9.71
N PRO A 104 -17.49 -7.62 10.58
CA PRO A 104 -17.19 -9.03 10.36
C PRO A 104 -17.66 -9.48 8.97
N PRO A 105 -16.96 -10.42 8.33
CA PRO A 105 -17.44 -11.10 7.15
C PRO A 105 -18.89 -11.58 7.34
N GLU A 106 -19.70 -11.53 6.29
CA GLU A 106 -21.10 -11.97 6.32
C GLU A 106 -21.25 -13.46 6.74
N SER A 107 -20.16 -14.25 6.62
CA SER A 107 -20.08 -15.64 7.10
C SER A 107 -19.96 -15.78 8.62
N ASP A 108 -19.32 -14.84 9.29
CA ASP A 108 -18.88 -15.01 10.69
C ASP A 108 -20.03 -14.80 11.69
N GLY A 109 -21.10 -14.14 11.27
CA GLY A 109 -22.30 -13.92 12.10
C GLY A 109 -23.06 -15.19 12.49
N TRP A 110 -22.74 -16.34 11.88
CA TRP A 110 -23.41 -17.62 12.14
C TRP A 110 -22.50 -18.67 12.81
N ASP A 111 -21.18 -18.58 12.64
CA ASP A 111 -20.25 -19.63 13.09
C ASP A 111 -19.67 -19.39 14.51
N PHE A 112 -19.58 -18.13 14.95
CA PHE A 112 -18.96 -17.78 16.23
C PHE A 112 -19.82 -18.21 17.44
N ASP A 113 -21.14 -18.17 17.32
CA ASP A 113 -22.09 -18.48 18.41
C ASP A 113 -22.41 -19.99 18.51
N LEU A 114 -22.00 -20.79 17.52
CA LEU A 114 -22.24 -22.24 17.50
C LEU A 114 -21.03 -23.06 17.98
N THR A 115 -19.87 -22.42 18.18
CA THR A 115 -18.62 -23.08 18.60
C THR A 115 -18.11 -22.63 19.96
N SER A 116 -18.74 -21.65 20.60
CA SER A 116 -18.46 -21.34 22.00
C SER A 116 -18.89 -22.52 22.88
N VAL A 117 -17.89 -23.17 23.47
CA VAL A 117 -17.98 -24.09 24.61
C VAL A 117 -19.11 -23.65 25.57
N PRO A 118 -19.95 -24.56 26.08
CA PRO A 118 -21.07 -24.18 26.95
C PRO A 118 -20.57 -23.29 28.10
N PRO A 119 -21.31 -22.24 28.48
CA PRO A 119 -20.85 -21.30 29.48
C PRO A 119 -20.74 -22.03 30.81
N GLU A 120 -19.51 -22.18 31.32
CA GLU A 120 -19.35 -22.30 32.76
C GLU A 120 -19.96 -21.04 33.39
N PRO A 121 -20.72 -21.16 34.50
CA PRO A 121 -21.33 -20.00 35.13
C PRO A 121 -20.23 -19.18 35.81
N GLN A 122 -19.64 -18.25 35.06
CA GLN A 122 -18.76 -17.22 35.61
C GLN A 122 -19.57 -15.95 35.85
N GLU A 123 -19.42 -15.46 37.07
CA GLU A 123 -20.10 -14.32 37.64
C GLU A 123 -19.94 -13.08 36.76
N LEU A 124 -21.01 -12.28 36.70
CA LEU A 124 -21.10 -11.02 35.97
C LEU A 124 -20.00 -10.05 36.42
N GLU A 125 -18.90 -9.98 35.66
CA GLU A 125 -17.96 -8.87 35.74
C GLU A 125 -18.10 -7.96 34.51
N ASP A 126 -18.32 -6.67 34.75
CA ASP A 126 -18.33 -5.58 33.77
C ASP A 126 -17.04 -5.50 32.91
N SER A 127 -15.98 -6.22 33.31
CA SER A 127 -14.70 -6.36 32.60
C SER A 127 -14.83 -7.02 31.22
N SER A 128 -15.84 -7.89 31.02
CA SER A 128 -16.08 -8.54 29.73
C SER A 128 -16.54 -7.56 28.65
N SER A 129 -17.31 -6.53 29.04
CA SER A 129 -17.84 -5.53 28.11
C SER A 129 -16.75 -4.60 27.55
N THR A 130 -15.79 -4.21 28.38
CA THR A 130 -14.63 -3.39 28.00
C THR A 130 -13.65 -4.15 27.12
N ASN A 131 -13.43 -5.44 27.39
CA ASN A 131 -12.57 -6.29 26.57
C ASN A 131 -13.21 -6.56 25.20
N ARG A 132 -14.52 -6.79 25.15
CA ARG A 132 -15.27 -6.95 23.90
C ARG A 132 -15.27 -5.68 23.04
N TRP A 133 -15.45 -4.50 23.62
CA TRP A 133 -15.33 -3.23 22.89
C TRP A 133 -13.92 -3.01 22.32
N LEU A 134 -12.90 -3.35 23.10
CA LEU A 134 -11.50 -3.25 22.66
C LEU A 134 -11.23 -4.22 21.51
N GLU A 135 -11.74 -5.45 21.59
CA GLU A 135 -11.68 -6.44 20.51
C GLU A 135 -12.39 -5.93 19.25
N ASP A 136 -13.63 -5.43 19.37
CA ASP A 136 -14.40 -4.86 18.26
C ASP A 136 -13.69 -3.68 17.58
N MET A 137 -12.84 -2.95 18.32
CA MET A 137 -12.04 -1.84 17.79
C MET A 137 -10.72 -2.30 17.15
N ILE A 138 -10.03 -3.28 17.74
CA ILE A 138 -8.73 -3.79 17.26
C ILE A 138 -8.89 -4.69 16.04
N GLU A 139 -9.93 -5.53 16.03
CA GLU A 139 -10.11 -6.56 15.02
C GLU A 139 -10.26 -5.99 13.59
N PRO A 140 -11.03 -4.91 13.35
CA PRO A 140 -11.06 -4.24 12.05
C PRO A 140 -9.69 -3.74 11.60
N ALA A 141 -8.91 -3.16 12.50
CA ALA A 141 -7.56 -2.68 12.18
C ALA A 141 -6.65 -3.86 11.78
N ARG A 142 -6.72 -4.98 12.52
CA ARG A 142 -5.96 -6.19 12.20
C ARG A 142 -6.37 -6.81 10.86
N ARG A 143 -7.67 -6.90 10.58
CA ARG A 143 -8.21 -7.38 9.28
C ARG A 143 -7.73 -6.49 8.13
N SER A 144 -7.73 -5.18 8.35
CA SER A 144 -7.25 -4.16 7.41
C SER A 144 -5.76 -4.34 7.09
N ASP A 145 -4.94 -4.58 8.10
CA ASP A 145 -3.51 -4.83 7.98
C ASP A 145 -3.20 -6.11 7.21
N GLN A 146 -3.91 -7.19 7.55
CA GLN A 146 -3.78 -8.47 6.86
C GLN A 146 -4.16 -8.37 5.39
N MET A 147 -5.29 -7.72 5.08
CA MET A 147 -5.69 -7.48 3.68
C MET A 147 -4.61 -6.70 2.94
N SER A 148 -4.16 -5.59 3.52
CA SER A 148 -3.14 -4.72 2.91
C SER A 148 -1.84 -5.49 2.65
N TRP A 149 -1.46 -6.40 3.55
CA TRP A 149 -0.26 -7.21 3.42
C TRP A 149 -0.36 -8.18 2.25
N MET A 150 -1.52 -8.84 2.12
CA MET A 150 -1.80 -9.71 0.98
C MET A 150 -1.83 -8.93 -0.33
N LEU A 151 -2.51 -7.78 -0.38
CA LEU A 151 -2.60 -6.96 -1.60
C LEU A 151 -1.22 -6.43 -2.03
N LEU A 152 -0.41 -5.92 -1.10
CA LEU A 152 0.94 -5.45 -1.39
C LEU A 152 1.88 -6.60 -1.79
N GLY A 153 1.75 -7.78 -1.19
CA GLY A 153 2.49 -8.99 -1.59
C GLY A 153 2.14 -9.44 -3.02
N SER A 154 0.86 -9.37 -3.39
CA SER A 154 0.40 -9.62 -4.76
C SER A 154 0.89 -8.56 -5.73
N ALA A 155 0.87 -7.29 -5.33
CA ALA A 155 1.39 -6.17 -6.11
C ALA A 155 2.89 -6.32 -6.37
N LEU A 156 3.65 -6.77 -5.37
CA LEU A 156 5.08 -7.09 -5.50
C LEU A 156 5.31 -8.25 -6.46
N SER A 157 4.54 -9.33 -6.34
CA SER A 157 4.64 -10.49 -7.22
C SER A 157 4.37 -10.12 -8.67
N LEU A 158 3.32 -9.32 -8.91
CA LEU A 158 3.01 -8.78 -10.23
C LEU A 158 4.10 -7.84 -10.75
N ALA A 159 4.69 -7.01 -9.90
CA ALA A 159 5.80 -6.14 -10.27
C ALA A 159 7.04 -6.93 -10.73
N HIS A 160 7.33 -8.06 -10.08
CA HIS A 160 8.38 -8.98 -10.51
C HIS A 160 8.07 -9.62 -11.86
N GLU A 161 6.86 -10.13 -12.04
CA GLU A 161 6.41 -10.73 -13.30
C GLU A 161 6.49 -9.76 -14.47
N LEU A 162 6.12 -8.50 -14.24
CA LEU A 162 6.17 -7.44 -15.25
C LEU A 162 7.60 -6.93 -15.53
N GLY A 163 8.62 -7.35 -14.77
CA GLY A 163 9.99 -6.84 -14.91
C GLY A 163 10.15 -5.38 -14.46
N ILE A 164 9.29 -4.91 -13.55
CA ILE A 164 9.33 -3.52 -13.03
C ILE A 164 10.65 -3.22 -12.35
N PHE A 165 11.38 -4.23 -11.88
CA PHE A 165 12.64 -4.05 -11.18
C PHE A 165 13.89 -4.33 -12.02
N GLU A 166 13.74 -4.85 -13.24
CA GLU A 166 14.88 -5.20 -14.08
C GLU A 166 15.61 -3.95 -14.59
N LEU A 167 16.95 -4.02 -14.69
CA LEU A 167 17.75 -2.89 -15.21
C LEU A 167 17.78 -2.85 -16.73
N ASP A 168 17.48 -3.98 -17.39
CA ASP A 168 17.53 -4.12 -18.85
C ASP A 168 16.25 -3.60 -19.50
N GLU A 169 16.35 -2.44 -20.17
CA GLU A 169 15.25 -1.81 -20.89
C GLU A 169 14.85 -2.58 -22.17
N LYS A 170 15.47 -3.71 -22.49
CA LYS A 170 15.12 -4.50 -23.70
C LYS A 170 14.04 -5.56 -23.43
N LYS A 171 13.69 -5.84 -22.18
CA LYS A 171 12.68 -6.86 -21.77
C LYS A 171 11.41 -6.24 -21.17
N LEU A 172 10.81 -5.28 -21.86
CA LEU A 172 9.73 -4.45 -21.29
C LEU A 172 8.34 -5.05 -21.46
N GLY A 173 8.08 -6.20 -20.83
CA GLY A 173 6.75 -6.82 -20.81
C GLY A 173 5.64 -5.85 -20.36
N TYR A 174 5.97 -4.97 -19.41
CA TYR A 174 5.07 -3.94 -18.88
C TYR A 174 4.66 -2.84 -19.87
N ALA A 175 5.44 -2.59 -20.93
CA ALA A 175 5.16 -1.52 -21.89
C ALA A 175 4.23 -1.99 -23.02
N SER A 176 4.20 -3.30 -23.31
CA SER A 176 3.38 -3.87 -24.41
C SER A 176 1.89 -3.63 -24.25
N GLY A 177 1.39 -3.49 -23.02
CA GLY A 177 -0.02 -3.21 -22.74
C GLY A 177 -0.45 -1.77 -23.03
N TYR A 178 0.50 -0.86 -23.28
CA TYR A 178 0.25 0.58 -23.40
C TYR A 178 0.79 1.18 -24.70
N GLU A 179 1.31 0.34 -25.60
CA GLU A 179 1.92 0.77 -26.86
C GLU A 179 0.93 1.55 -27.73
N GLY A 180 1.28 2.78 -28.12
CA GLY A 180 0.43 3.67 -28.91
C GLY A 180 -0.62 4.48 -28.13
N PHE A 181 -0.80 4.23 -26.83
CA PHE A 181 -1.84 4.87 -26.01
C PHE A 181 -1.28 5.86 -24.99
N ILE A 182 -0.17 5.48 -24.34
CA ILE A 182 0.53 6.28 -23.34
C ILE A 182 1.95 6.52 -23.85
N SER A 183 2.45 7.75 -23.68
CA SER A 183 3.85 8.07 -24.02
C SER A 183 4.82 7.15 -23.25
N GLY A 184 5.88 6.69 -23.92
CA GLY A 184 6.91 5.86 -23.28
C GLY A 184 7.52 6.51 -22.03
N GLU A 185 7.64 7.84 -22.01
CA GLU A 185 8.12 8.59 -20.85
C GLU A 185 7.15 8.53 -19.66
N GLN A 186 5.84 8.56 -19.91
CA GLN A 186 4.82 8.42 -18.87
C GLN A 186 4.82 7.00 -18.28
N ILE A 187 5.00 5.97 -19.12
CA ILE A 187 5.10 4.58 -18.65
C ILE A 187 6.37 4.39 -17.80
N LYS A 188 7.51 4.94 -18.25
CA LYS A 188 8.76 4.95 -17.49
C LYS A 188 8.59 5.66 -16.14
N LEU A 189 7.88 6.79 -16.11
CA LEU A 189 7.57 7.51 -14.88
C LEU A 189 6.72 6.65 -13.94
N ARG A 190 5.56 6.15 -14.39
CA ARG A 190 4.68 5.27 -13.60
C ARG A 190 5.45 4.10 -12.99
N ARG A 191 6.30 3.46 -13.78
CA ARG A 191 7.21 2.41 -13.30
C ARG A 191 8.13 2.89 -12.17
N GLN A 192 8.86 3.99 -12.38
CA GLN A 192 9.78 4.53 -11.36
C GLN A 192 9.06 4.90 -10.07
N ARG A 193 7.82 5.38 -10.17
CA ARG A 193 6.98 5.71 -9.02
C ARG A 193 6.57 4.45 -8.27
N VAL A 194 6.03 3.45 -8.97
CA VAL A 194 5.62 2.16 -8.41
C VAL A 194 6.79 1.47 -7.71
N GLN A 195 8.01 1.49 -8.27
CA GLN A 195 9.19 0.93 -7.62
C GLN A 195 9.44 1.51 -6.21
N ARG A 196 9.38 2.84 -6.09
CA ARG A 196 9.65 3.56 -4.83
C ARG A 196 8.50 3.38 -3.85
N LEU A 197 7.27 3.49 -4.34
CA LEU A 197 6.08 3.34 -3.51
C LEU A 197 5.99 1.92 -2.96
N LEU A 198 6.15 0.87 -3.78
CA LEU A 198 6.12 -0.51 -3.30
C LEU A 198 7.16 -0.76 -2.20
N TYR A 199 8.36 -0.20 -2.37
CA TYR A 199 9.39 -0.26 -1.34
C TYR A 199 8.93 0.36 -0.02
N VAL A 200 8.41 1.59 -0.07
CA VAL A 200 7.96 2.32 1.11
C VAL A 200 6.80 1.57 1.79
N TYR A 201 5.73 1.27 1.05
CA TYR A 201 4.51 0.69 1.60
C TYR A 201 4.73 -0.72 2.16
N ILE A 202 5.56 -1.56 1.53
CA ILE A 202 5.82 -2.92 2.03
C ILE A 202 6.65 -2.89 3.31
N ASN A 203 7.71 -2.07 3.37
CA ASN A 203 8.46 -1.92 4.62
C ASN A 203 7.59 -1.27 5.71
N GLN A 204 6.73 -0.31 5.33
CA GLN A 204 5.78 0.34 6.23
C GLN A 204 4.62 -0.54 6.68
N LEU A 205 4.39 -1.69 6.06
CA LEU A 205 3.43 -2.64 6.57
C LEU A 205 4.11 -3.76 7.36
N ALA A 206 5.30 -4.17 6.92
CA ALA A 206 6.12 -5.16 7.59
C ALA A 206 6.41 -4.81 9.05
N TRP A 207 6.91 -3.60 9.33
CA TRP A 207 7.17 -3.12 10.71
C TRP A 207 5.90 -3.00 11.57
N ARG A 208 4.74 -2.63 10.97
CA ARG A 208 3.46 -2.48 11.68
C ARG A 208 2.90 -3.83 12.13
N ILE A 209 2.99 -4.84 11.26
CA ILE A 209 2.52 -6.21 11.54
C ILE A 209 3.58 -7.00 12.33
N GLY A 210 4.85 -6.58 12.31
CA GLY A 210 5.97 -7.32 12.90
C GLY A 210 6.46 -8.47 12.03
N CYS A 211 6.26 -8.40 10.71
CA CYS A 211 6.76 -9.37 9.75
C CYS A 211 8.06 -8.90 9.09
N VAL A 212 8.84 -9.85 8.57
CA VAL A 212 10.02 -9.53 7.75
C VAL A 212 9.58 -8.99 6.39
N SER A 213 10.18 -7.89 5.96
CA SER A 213 9.91 -7.28 4.65
C SER A 213 10.27 -8.23 3.50
N LEU A 214 9.33 -8.40 2.55
CA LEU A 214 9.47 -9.24 1.35
C LEU A 214 10.33 -8.59 0.25
N MET A 215 10.87 -7.40 0.47
CA MET A 215 11.68 -6.68 -0.51
C MET A 215 13.04 -7.37 -0.78
N PRO A 216 13.36 -7.70 -2.04
CA PRO A 216 14.66 -8.25 -2.39
C PRO A 216 15.81 -7.29 -2.08
N GLN A 217 16.90 -7.80 -1.48
CA GLN A 217 18.06 -6.97 -1.10
C GLN A 217 18.78 -6.36 -2.31
N SER A 218 18.81 -7.07 -3.44
CA SER A 218 19.38 -6.59 -4.72
C SER A 218 18.68 -5.33 -5.24
N LEU A 219 17.41 -5.15 -4.87
CA LEU A 219 16.62 -3.99 -5.27
C LEU A 219 17.04 -2.71 -4.54
N ASN A 220 17.46 -2.83 -3.27
CA ASN A 220 18.01 -1.69 -2.53
C ASN A 220 19.19 -1.09 -3.30
N HIS A 221 20.09 -1.94 -3.81
CA HIS A 221 21.26 -1.50 -4.57
C HIS A 221 20.91 -0.95 -5.96
N ALA A 222 19.92 -1.52 -6.65
CA ALA A 222 19.50 -1.04 -7.98
C ALA A 222 18.79 0.32 -7.92
N ILE A 223 17.92 0.54 -6.93
CA ILE A 223 17.24 1.83 -6.73
C ILE A 223 18.26 2.89 -6.26
N LEU A 224 19.18 2.53 -5.37
CA LEU A 224 20.28 3.39 -4.91
C LEU A 224 21.26 3.74 -6.06
N GLY A 225 21.59 2.78 -6.92
CA GLY A 225 22.47 2.99 -8.07
C GLY A 225 21.93 4.02 -9.07
N ARG A 226 20.60 4.05 -9.28
CA ARG A 226 19.94 5.08 -10.12
C ARG A 226 19.92 6.48 -9.48
N ARG A 227 20.01 6.59 -8.15
CA ARG A 227 20.08 7.88 -7.44
C ARG A 227 21.35 8.63 -7.80
N ALA A 228 22.49 7.94 -7.76
CA ALA A 228 23.80 8.51 -8.11
C ALA A 228 23.88 8.96 -9.58
N THR A 229 23.11 8.35 -10.49
CA THR A 229 23.10 8.73 -11.92
C THR A 229 22.18 9.91 -12.22
N LYS A 230 21.14 10.15 -11.40
CA LYS A 230 20.13 11.19 -11.64
C LYS A 230 20.50 12.58 -11.10
N GLU A 231 21.36 12.66 -10.08
CA GLU A 231 21.87 13.93 -9.54
C GLU A 231 22.59 14.81 -10.60
N LEU A 232 22.99 14.21 -11.73
CA LEU A 232 23.69 14.92 -12.79
C LEU A 232 22.81 15.64 -13.82
N ASN A 233 21.49 15.39 -13.93
CA ASN A 233 20.78 15.78 -15.16
C ASN A 233 19.37 16.41 -15.13
N GLN A 234 18.58 16.47 -14.04
CA GLN A 234 17.22 17.06 -14.13
C GLN A 234 16.74 17.77 -12.85
N THR A 235 16.44 19.06 -12.98
CA THR A 235 15.84 19.98 -11.98
C THR A 235 14.32 19.83 -11.83
N GLY A 236 13.72 18.70 -12.20
CA GLY A 236 12.31 18.68 -12.65
C GLY A 236 11.29 17.80 -11.93
N ASP A 237 11.59 17.11 -10.83
CA ASP A 237 10.57 16.23 -10.23
C ASP A 237 10.60 16.25 -8.69
N GLU A 238 9.97 17.27 -8.11
CA GLU A 238 9.79 17.46 -6.67
C GLU A 238 9.23 16.20 -5.98
N TRP A 239 8.41 15.43 -6.70
CA TRP A 239 7.87 14.16 -6.23
C TRP A 239 8.95 13.12 -6.02
N LEU A 240 9.90 12.98 -6.96
CA LEU A 240 11.01 12.02 -6.82
C LEU A 240 11.92 12.40 -5.65
N ILE A 241 12.21 13.69 -5.46
CA ILE A 241 13.01 14.18 -4.33
C ILE A 241 12.29 13.87 -3.01
N PHE A 242 10.99 14.15 -2.93
CA PHE A 242 10.17 13.79 -1.77
C PHE A 242 10.21 12.29 -1.51
N MET A 243 10.00 11.46 -2.53
CA MET A 243 10.00 10.02 -2.38
C MET A 243 11.36 9.45 -2.00
N ASP A 244 12.45 9.98 -2.52
CA ASP A 244 13.80 9.57 -2.14
C ASP A 244 14.06 9.89 -0.65
N SER A 245 13.60 11.05 -0.15
CA SER A 245 13.65 11.36 1.29
C SER A 245 12.84 10.37 2.13
N TRP A 246 11.65 9.99 1.65
CA TRP A 246 10.76 9.06 2.34
C TRP A 246 11.31 7.62 2.35
N MET A 247 11.97 7.22 1.26
CA MET A 247 12.69 5.96 1.18
C MET A 247 13.85 5.90 2.18
N ASP A 248 14.61 6.98 2.33
CA ASP A 248 15.71 7.04 3.30
C ASP A 248 15.22 6.96 4.74
N LEU A 249 14.13 7.67 5.05
CA LEU A 249 13.47 7.54 6.36
C LEU A 249 12.98 6.10 6.59
N THR A 250 12.42 5.45 5.57
CA THR A 250 11.95 4.06 5.66
C THR A 250 13.10 3.08 5.90
N LYS A 251 14.27 3.30 5.27
CA LYS A 251 15.48 2.51 5.54
C LYS A 251 15.97 2.68 6.97
N LEU A 252 15.99 3.92 7.45
CA LEU A 252 16.37 4.22 8.83
C LEU A 252 15.41 3.56 9.80
N ALA A 253 14.10 3.70 9.59
CA ALA A 253 13.08 3.05 10.40
C ALA A 253 13.26 1.52 10.42
N LYS A 254 13.52 0.91 9.26
CA LYS A 254 13.84 -0.53 9.17
C LYS A 254 15.09 -0.89 9.99
N SER A 255 16.17 -0.12 9.86
CA SER A 255 17.40 -0.34 10.64
C SER A 255 17.16 -0.21 12.14
N VAL A 256 16.33 0.75 12.56
CA VAL A 256 15.90 0.91 13.95
C VAL A 256 15.12 -0.33 14.39
N THR A 257 14.13 -0.76 13.63
CA THR A 257 13.32 -1.94 13.96
C THR A 257 14.16 -3.20 14.08
N ASP A 258 15.07 -3.43 13.14
CA ASP A 258 15.95 -4.61 13.14
C ASP A 258 16.93 -4.60 14.34
N MET A 259 17.37 -3.42 14.80
CA MET A 259 18.26 -3.29 15.97
C MET A 259 17.52 -3.32 17.31
N PHE A 260 16.37 -2.67 17.44
CA PHE A 260 15.61 -2.60 18.70
C PHE A 260 14.76 -3.85 18.93
N PHE A 261 14.20 -4.43 17.87
CA PHE A 261 13.20 -5.49 17.95
C PHE A 261 13.56 -6.74 17.14
N PRO A 262 14.80 -7.28 17.20
CA PRO A 262 15.13 -8.54 16.54
C PRO A 262 14.33 -9.71 17.13
N THR A 263 14.08 -9.68 18.45
CA THR A 263 13.20 -10.62 19.15
C THR A 263 12.51 -9.93 20.33
N VAL A 264 11.36 -10.46 20.75
CA VAL A 264 10.60 -9.95 21.90
C VAL A 264 11.39 -10.03 23.20
N SER A 265 12.17 -11.11 23.39
CA SER A 265 13.01 -11.30 24.57
C SER A 265 14.18 -10.31 24.62
N PHE A 266 14.82 -10.05 23.48
CA PHE A 266 15.88 -9.04 23.38
C PHE A 266 15.33 -7.64 23.66
N ALA A 267 14.19 -7.28 23.07
CA ALA A 267 13.55 -5.98 23.30
C ALA A 267 13.22 -5.76 24.78
N ARG A 268 12.67 -6.78 25.46
CA ARG A 268 12.42 -6.71 26.91
C ARG A 268 13.72 -6.52 27.69
N GLN A 269 14.79 -7.24 27.35
CA GLN A 269 16.08 -7.10 28.02
C GLN A 269 16.68 -5.70 27.85
N GLN A 270 16.57 -5.12 26.65
CA GLN A 270 17.03 -3.75 26.36
C GLN A 270 16.26 -2.72 27.18
N LEU A 271 14.94 -2.86 27.28
CA LEU A 271 14.08 -1.98 28.08
C LEU A 271 14.40 -2.09 29.58
N HIS A 272 14.56 -3.30 30.11
CA HIS A 272 14.87 -3.51 31.53
C HIS A 272 16.30 -3.10 31.93
N SER A 273 17.27 -3.25 31.02
CA SER A 273 18.67 -2.92 31.31
C SER A 273 19.05 -1.46 31.04
N GLY A 274 18.14 -0.64 30.50
CA GLY A 274 18.40 0.77 30.18
C GLY A 274 19.30 1.00 28.95
N ARG A 275 19.82 -0.07 28.34
CA ARG A 275 20.70 -0.02 27.15
C ARG A 275 20.04 0.51 25.88
N TYR A 276 18.71 0.65 25.88
CA TYR A 276 17.99 1.33 24.81
C TYR A 276 18.43 2.80 24.63
N ILE A 277 18.96 3.46 25.68
CA ILE A 277 19.44 4.84 25.61
C ILE A 277 20.63 4.97 24.65
N GLU A 278 21.58 4.02 24.69
CA GLU A 278 22.74 4.01 23.79
C GLU A 278 22.33 3.88 22.33
N LEU A 279 21.31 3.05 22.06
CA LEU A 279 20.74 2.91 20.72
C LEU A 279 20.04 4.21 20.27
N LEU A 280 19.32 4.88 21.17
CA LEU A 280 18.70 6.18 20.86
C LEU A 280 19.76 7.24 20.55
N ASP A 281 20.84 7.30 21.33
CA ASP A 281 21.96 8.22 21.10
C ASP A 281 22.67 7.94 19.77
N HIS A 282 22.68 6.69 19.31
CA HIS A 282 23.19 6.33 17.98
C HIS A 282 22.29 6.84 16.84
N PHE A 283 20.97 6.66 16.92
CA PHE A 283 20.05 6.99 15.83
C PHE A 283 19.65 8.46 15.76
N ARG A 284 19.68 9.17 16.89
CA ARG A 284 19.36 10.60 16.97
C ARG A 284 20.16 11.47 15.98
N PRO A 285 21.51 11.41 15.91
CA PRO A 285 22.27 12.22 14.96
C PRO A 285 21.98 11.85 13.49
N ILE A 286 21.60 10.60 13.21
CA ILE A 286 21.26 10.17 11.85
C ILE A 286 19.91 10.78 11.42
N LEU A 287 18.94 10.82 12.34
CA LEU A 287 17.66 11.50 12.12
C LEU A 287 17.82 13.01 11.98
N ASP A 288 18.69 13.63 12.80
CA ASP A 288 18.98 15.05 12.71
C ASP A 288 19.62 15.40 11.35
N LYS A 289 20.60 14.60 10.90
CA LYS A 289 21.19 14.74 9.56
C LYS A 289 20.14 14.61 8.45
N TRP A 290 19.28 13.59 8.51
CA TRP A 290 18.21 13.41 7.53
C TRP A 290 17.26 14.62 7.49
N LYS A 291 16.93 15.18 8.67
CA LYS A 291 16.08 16.37 8.80
C LYS A 291 16.74 17.60 8.18
N GLU A 292 18.03 17.81 8.41
CA GLU A 292 18.78 18.91 7.80
C GLU A 292 18.81 18.80 6.28
N GLU A 293 19.11 17.61 5.75
CA GLU A 293 19.22 17.35 4.30
C GLU A 293 17.88 17.52 3.55
N HIS A 294 16.76 17.10 4.14
CA HIS A 294 15.48 17.00 3.41
C HIS A 294 14.41 18.01 3.82
N LEU A 295 14.41 18.49 5.07
CA LEU A 295 13.36 19.41 5.58
C LEU A 295 13.82 20.87 5.66
N GLN A 296 15.08 21.15 6.00
CA GLN A 296 15.54 22.53 6.19
C GLN A 296 15.91 23.26 4.90
N VAL A 297 16.41 22.54 3.89
CA VAL A 297 16.75 23.11 2.56
C VAL A 297 15.52 23.66 1.82
N ARG A 298 14.29 23.34 2.25
CA ARG A 298 13.04 23.75 1.59
C ARG A 298 12.36 24.99 2.19
N CYS A 299 12.92 25.58 3.26
CA CYS A 299 12.36 26.77 3.93
C CYS A 299 13.03 28.11 3.55
N MET A 300 13.92 28.11 2.55
CA MET A 300 14.45 29.33 1.91
C MET A 300 14.01 29.38 0.45
#